data_AF-A0A350D5G1-F1
#
_entry.id   AF-A0A350D5G1-F1
#
_cell.length_a   1.000
_cell.length_b   1.000
_cell.length_c   1.000
_cell.angle_alpha   90.00
_cell.angle_beta   90.00
_cell.angle_gamma   90.00
#
_symmetry.space_group_name_H-M   'P 1'
#
loop_
_entity.id
_entity.type
_entity.pdbx_description
1 polymer ?
#
loop_
_entity_poly.entity_id
_entity_poly.type
_entity_poly.pdbx_seq_one_letter_code
_entity_poly.pdbx_strand_id
1 'polypeptide(L)'
;MEMLDQEVRDFTRKKFETELVNPVELLYFTEEKSPLIVPGQPVSSDCQFCQEIKQLLEELSSLSDQIKLTVYDFKREADRDAEYHLDKIPAIVIKKKEEDTGIRFFGIPSGYEYTSLLETIVEVSRGQTELSPATKEALKKLTKEVNIQVFVTPTCPYCPMAVRLAHQMALESPLITASMIEASEFPELSQKYDVMGVPKSIFNETITLEGAVPEEVYLEQVLKAAGEQVS
;
A
#
# COMPACT_ATOMS: atom_id res chain seq x y z
N MET A 1 -12.07 15.43 -15.63
CA MET A 1 -11.32 14.69 -16.66
C MET A 1 -11.08 13.34 -16.05
N GLU A 2 -11.58 12.26 -16.64
CA GLU A 2 -11.43 10.91 -16.05
C GLU A 2 -9.95 10.55 -15.94
N MET A 3 -9.57 9.94 -14.81
CA MET A 3 -8.21 9.48 -14.54
C MET A 3 -7.91 8.20 -15.32
N LEU A 4 -8.89 7.31 -15.41
CA LEU A 4 -8.78 6.05 -16.15
C LEU A 4 -9.42 6.21 -17.53
N ASP A 5 -8.66 5.94 -18.58
CA ASP A 5 -9.23 5.87 -19.93
C ASP A 5 -10.15 4.65 -20.09
N GLN A 6 -10.92 4.63 -21.18
CA GLN A 6 -11.91 3.59 -21.42
C GLN A 6 -11.31 2.19 -21.53
N GLU A 7 -10.11 2.04 -22.09
CA GLU A 7 -9.46 0.74 -22.25
C GLU A 7 -9.05 0.18 -20.88
N VAL A 8 -8.46 1.01 -20.02
CA VAL A 8 -8.09 0.64 -18.65
C VAL A 8 -9.33 0.31 -17.82
N ARG A 9 -10.42 1.08 -17.96
CA ARG A 9 -11.70 0.81 -17.27
C ARG A 9 -12.28 -0.54 -17.67
N ASP A 10 -12.29 -0.86 -18.97
CA ASP A 10 -12.83 -2.12 -19.46
C ASP A 10 -11.98 -3.33 -19.04
N PHE A 11 -10.65 -3.18 -19.07
CA PHE A 11 -9.72 -4.17 -18.52
C PHE A 11 -9.98 -4.40 -17.02
N THR A 12 -10.03 -3.32 -16.24
CA THR A 12 -10.21 -3.36 -14.79
C THR A 12 -11.54 -4.01 -14.42
N ARG A 13 -12.63 -3.62 -15.10
CA ARG A 13 -13.96 -4.22 -14.90
C ARG A 13 -13.95 -5.72 -15.15
N LYS A 14 -13.41 -6.16 -16.29
CA LYS A 14 -13.32 -7.58 -16.64
C LYS A 14 -12.49 -8.35 -15.61
N LYS A 15 -11.36 -7.79 -15.16
CA LYS A 15 -10.53 -8.38 -14.11
C LYS A 15 -11.36 -8.58 -12.84
N PHE A 16 -12.04 -7.54 -12.37
CA PHE A 16 -12.85 -7.61 -11.15
C PHE A 16 -14.02 -8.58 -11.24
N GLU A 17 -14.74 -8.62 -12.35
CA GLU A 17 -15.84 -9.57 -12.59
C GLU A 17 -15.39 -11.03 -12.52
N THR A 18 -14.17 -11.31 -12.98
CA THR A 18 -13.64 -12.68 -13.04
C THR A 18 -12.87 -13.11 -11.79
N GLU A 19 -12.24 -12.17 -11.09
CA GLU A 19 -11.22 -12.47 -10.10
C GLU A 19 -11.61 -12.15 -8.64
N LEU A 20 -12.56 -11.23 -8.42
CA LEU A 20 -13.02 -10.89 -7.07
C LEU A 20 -13.98 -11.97 -6.53
N VAL A 21 -13.70 -12.44 -5.32
CA VAL A 21 -14.44 -13.51 -4.65
C VAL A 21 -15.19 -13.00 -3.42
N ASN A 22 -14.57 -12.12 -2.63
CA ASN A 22 -15.19 -11.50 -1.47
C ASN A 22 -15.11 -9.96 -1.56
N PRO A 23 -16.02 -9.25 -0.87
CA PRO A 23 -15.95 -7.80 -0.77
C PRO A 23 -14.64 -7.30 -0.15
N VAL A 24 -14.12 -6.20 -0.68
CA VAL A 24 -12.91 -5.49 -0.22
C VAL A 24 -13.29 -4.06 0.13
N GLU A 25 -12.78 -3.57 1.26
CA GLU A 25 -12.98 -2.19 1.68
C GLU A 25 -11.67 -1.42 1.53
N LEU A 26 -11.72 -0.30 0.81
CA LEU A 26 -10.63 0.66 0.67
C LEU A 26 -10.93 1.84 1.60
N LEU A 27 -10.06 2.08 2.58
CA LEU A 27 -10.12 3.28 3.39
C LEU A 27 -9.10 4.27 2.86
N TYR A 28 -9.55 5.44 2.47
CA TYR A 28 -8.69 6.49 1.95
C TYR A 28 -8.61 7.64 2.95
N PHE A 29 -7.42 7.83 3.49
CA PHE A 29 -7.11 8.91 4.43
C PHE A 29 -6.46 10.05 3.67
N THR A 30 -7.12 11.20 3.72
CA THR A 30 -6.79 12.38 2.96
C THR A 30 -6.85 13.63 3.84
N GLU A 31 -6.44 14.76 3.30
CA GLU A 31 -6.66 16.05 3.91
C GLU A 31 -7.43 16.93 2.94
N GLU A 32 -8.62 17.37 3.34
CA GLU A 32 -9.35 18.36 2.55
C GLU A 32 -8.71 19.73 2.73
N LYS A 33 -8.45 20.40 1.60
CA LYS A 33 -8.05 21.81 1.59
C LYS A 33 -9.12 22.62 2.31
N SER A 34 -8.77 23.19 3.46
CA SER A 34 -9.66 24.14 4.14
C SER A 34 -9.96 25.29 3.17
N PRO A 35 -11.25 25.62 2.91
CA PRO A 35 -11.59 26.77 2.08
C PRO A 35 -11.27 28.11 2.76
N LEU A 36 -10.89 28.08 4.05
CA LEU A 36 -10.53 29.25 4.83
C LEU A 36 -9.01 29.46 4.77
N ILE A 37 -8.58 30.50 4.06
CA ILE A 37 -7.22 31.02 4.14
C ILE A 37 -7.12 31.82 5.44
N VAL A 38 -6.40 31.30 6.44
CA VAL A 38 -6.12 32.04 7.68
C VAL A 38 -4.78 32.77 7.54
N PRO A 39 -4.75 34.12 7.53
CA PRO A 39 -3.50 34.87 7.43
C PRO A 39 -2.56 34.52 8.59
N GLY A 40 -1.35 34.04 8.26
CA GLY A 40 -0.35 33.68 9.25
C GLY A 40 -0.38 32.22 9.74
N GLN A 41 -1.37 31.42 9.34
CA GLN A 41 -1.21 29.96 9.37
C GLN A 41 -0.58 29.50 8.05
N PRO A 42 0.40 28.58 8.08
CA PRO A 42 0.80 27.89 6.87
C PRO A 42 -0.44 27.24 6.26
N VAL A 43 -0.57 27.30 4.93
CA VAL A 43 -1.61 26.55 4.20
C VAL A 43 -1.30 25.08 4.42
N SER A 44 -1.76 24.53 5.53
CA SER A 44 -1.51 23.14 5.87
C SER A 44 -2.46 22.30 5.05
N SER A 45 -2.04 21.94 3.84
CA SER A 45 -2.34 20.65 3.23
C SER A 45 -1.43 20.47 2.02
N ASP A 46 -0.18 20.07 2.27
CA ASP A 46 0.80 19.73 1.22
C ASP A 46 0.58 18.32 0.67
N CYS A 47 -0.67 17.80 0.73
CA CYS A 47 -1.01 16.58 0.03
C CYS A 47 -1.25 16.88 -1.46
N GLN A 48 -0.16 16.86 -2.22
CA GLN A 48 -0.16 17.25 -3.64
C GLN A 48 -1.14 16.44 -4.48
N PHE A 49 -1.20 15.13 -4.28
CA PHE A 49 -1.99 14.19 -5.09
C PHE A 49 -3.27 13.69 -4.41
N CYS A 50 -3.70 14.32 -3.32
CA CYS A 50 -4.85 13.83 -2.56
C CYS A 50 -6.16 13.79 -3.39
N GLN A 51 -6.36 14.75 -4.29
CA GLN A 51 -7.55 14.81 -5.12
C GLN A 51 -7.52 13.76 -6.23
N GLU A 52 -6.35 13.57 -6.84
CA GLU A 52 -6.09 12.60 -7.89
C GLU A 52 -6.26 11.17 -7.38
N ILE A 53 -5.75 10.87 -6.17
CA ILE A 53 -5.97 9.57 -5.52
C ILE A 53 -7.45 9.36 -5.21
N LYS A 54 -8.14 10.37 -4.67
CA LYS A 54 -9.58 10.29 -4.41
C LYS A 54 -10.34 9.93 -5.68
N GLN A 55 -10.06 10.65 -6.77
CA GLN A 55 -10.70 10.43 -8.05
C GLN A 55 -10.38 9.04 -8.62
N LEU A 56 -9.12 8.59 -8.55
CA LEU A 56 -8.72 7.26 -8.97
C LEU A 56 -9.50 6.16 -8.22
N LEU A 57 -9.63 6.30 -6.90
CA LEU A 57 -10.32 5.33 -6.05
C LEU A 57 -11.84 5.35 -6.25
N GLU A 58 -12.44 6.52 -6.46
CA GLU A 58 -13.86 6.66 -6.81
C GLU A 58 -14.15 6.01 -8.17
N GLU A 59 -13.32 6.28 -9.18
CA GLU A 59 -13.44 5.65 -10.48
C GLU A 59 -13.27 4.13 -10.40
N LEU A 60 -12.27 3.63 -9.66
CA LEU A 60 -12.01 2.20 -9.51
C LEU A 60 -13.14 1.48 -8.75
N SER A 61 -13.60 2.03 -7.63
CA SER A 61 -14.67 1.43 -6.82
C SER A 61 -16.00 1.40 -7.59
N SER A 62 -16.26 2.36 -8.48
CA SER A 62 -17.44 2.34 -9.36
C SER A 62 -17.47 1.20 -10.37
N LEU A 63 -16.35 0.50 -10.59
CA LEU A 63 -16.25 -0.61 -11.54
C LEU A 63 -16.69 -1.96 -10.97
N SER A 64 -16.94 -2.05 -9.65
CA SER A 64 -17.42 -3.29 -9.02
C SER A 64 -18.15 -3.03 -7.71
N ASP A 65 -19.34 -3.63 -7.54
CA ASP A 65 -20.10 -3.59 -6.28
C ASP A 65 -19.41 -4.32 -5.12
N GLN A 66 -18.36 -5.09 -5.39
CA GLN A 66 -17.55 -5.76 -4.36
C GLN A 66 -16.50 -4.84 -3.73
N ILE A 67 -16.29 -3.63 -4.26
CA ILE A 67 -15.30 -2.69 -3.73
C ILE A 67 -16.03 -1.54 -3.07
N LYS A 68 -15.83 -1.40 -1.76
CA LYS A 68 -16.37 -0.29 -0.98
C LYS A 68 -15.26 0.72 -0.71
N LEU A 69 -15.47 1.98 -1.08
CA LEU A 69 -14.58 3.08 -0.73
C LEU A 69 -15.15 3.87 0.46
N THR A 70 -14.34 4.09 1.48
CA THR A 70 -14.64 4.99 2.59
C THR A 70 -13.54 6.03 2.67
N VAL A 71 -13.89 7.32 2.73
CA VAL A 71 -12.93 8.43 2.76
C VAL A 71 -12.95 9.11 4.12
N TYR A 72 -11.78 9.32 4.70
CA TYR A 72 -11.59 9.93 6.01
C TYR A 72 -10.67 11.16 5.93
N ASP A 73 -10.97 12.16 6.75
CA ASP A 73 -10.13 13.34 6.93
C ASP A 73 -9.17 13.10 8.09
N PHE A 74 -7.88 12.98 7.78
CA PHE A 74 -6.82 12.63 8.74
C PHE A 74 -6.77 13.59 9.93
N LYS A 75 -7.03 14.89 9.75
CA LYS A 75 -6.99 15.82 10.90
C LYS A 75 -8.20 15.72 11.80
N ARG A 76 -9.34 15.28 11.25
CA ARG A 76 -10.61 15.21 11.97
C ARG A 76 -10.85 13.85 12.62
N GLU A 77 -10.14 12.82 12.17
CA GLU A 77 -10.38 11.43 12.56
C GLU A 77 -9.16 10.77 13.22
N ALA A 78 -8.49 11.49 14.12
CA ALA A 78 -7.29 11.03 14.81
C ALA A 78 -7.39 9.63 15.46
N ASP A 79 -8.58 9.23 15.93
CA ASP A 79 -8.80 7.89 16.48
C ASP A 79 -8.64 6.79 15.42
N ARG A 80 -9.03 7.06 14.17
CA ARG A 80 -8.87 6.13 13.03
C ARG A 80 -7.43 6.05 12.57
N ASP A 81 -6.70 7.16 12.58
CA ASP A 81 -5.29 7.16 12.21
C ASP A 81 -4.48 6.27 13.17
N ALA A 82 -4.79 6.37 14.46
CA ALA A 82 -4.20 5.50 15.49
C ALA A 82 -4.60 4.02 15.31
N GLU A 83 -5.85 3.74 14.92
CA GLU A 83 -6.36 2.38 14.65
C GLU A 83 -5.57 1.68 13.53
N TYR A 84 -5.24 2.40 12.44
CA TYR A 84 -4.56 1.84 11.27
C TYR A 84 -3.05 2.11 11.25
N HIS A 85 -2.49 2.63 12.34
CA HIS A 85 -1.09 3.00 12.51
C HIS A 85 -0.58 3.93 11.40
N LEU A 86 -1.39 4.92 11.04
CA LEU A 86 -1.06 5.88 9.99
C LEU A 86 -0.32 7.07 10.59
N ASP A 87 0.87 7.31 10.07
CA ASP A 87 1.79 8.40 10.44
C ASP A 87 1.90 9.47 9.35
N LYS A 88 1.29 9.24 8.18
CA LYS A 88 1.37 10.11 7.00
C LYS A 88 0.19 9.92 6.05
N ILE A 89 -0.01 10.91 5.19
CA ILE A 89 -1.02 10.95 4.12
C ILE A 89 -0.38 11.44 2.81
N PRO A 90 -1.00 11.15 1.64
CA PRO A 90 -2.22 10.36 1.43
C PRO A 90 -1.99 8.89 1.74
N ALA A 91 -2.98 8.23 2.36
CA ALA A 91 -2.87 6.81 2.71
C ALA A 91 -4.09 6.01 2.27
N ILE A 92 -3.84 4.84 1.70
CA ILE A 92 -4.87 3.86 1.32
C ILE A 92 -4.65 2.62 2.17
N VAL A 93 -5.69 2.23 2.90
CA VAL A 93 -5.74 0.98 3.65
C VAL A 93 -6.64 0.01 2.91
N ILE A 94 -6.18 -1.24 2.72
CA ILE A 94 -6.99 -2.28 2.10
C ILE A 94 -7.43 -3.27 3.19
N LYS A 95 -8.73 -3.37 3.41
CA LYS A 95 -9.33 -4.27 4.39
C LYS A 95 -10.02 -5.45 3.73
N LYS A 96 -10.02 -6.57 4.47
CA LYS A 96 -10.81 -7.74 4.15
C LYS A 96 -11.97 -7.82 5.14
N LYS A 97 -13.18 -7.44 4.72
CA LYS A 97 -14.33 -7.28 5.64
C LYS A 97 -13.95 -6.33 6.78
N GLU A 98 -14.07 -6.78 8.03
CA GLU A 98 -13.71 -5.99 9.22
C GLU A 98 -12.26 -6.19 9.67
N GLU A 99 -11.47 -6.99 8.95
CA GLU A 99 -10.09 -7.30 9.29
C GLU A 99 -9.11 -6.37 8.55
N ASP A 100 -8.20 -5.79 9.31
CA ASP A 100 -7.05 -5.08 8.77
C ASP A 100 -6.02 -6.08 8.24
N THR A 101 -5.63 -5.93 6.98
CA THR A 101 -4.66 -6.81 6.32
C THR A 101 -3.21 -6.40 6.56
N GLY A 102 -2.97 -5.27 7.22
CA GLY A 102 -1.63 -4.68 7.34
C GLY A 102 -1.10 -4.05 6.04
N ILE A 103 -1.89 -4.03 4.97
CA ILE A 103 -1.49 -3.50 3.66
C ILE A 103 -1.82 -2.01 3.56
N ARG A 104 -0.83 -1.21 3.15
CA ARG A 104 -0.93 0.25 3.00
C ARG A 104 -0.32 0.73 1.69
N PHE A 105 -0.89 1.78 1.13
CA PHE A 105 -0.24 2.60 0.11
C PHE A 105 -0.12 4.03 0.63
N PHE A 106 1.08 4.58 0.63
CA PHE A 106 1.35 5.98 0.89
C PHE A 106 1.77 6.65 -0.42
N GLY A 107 1.02 7.67 -0.84
CA GLY A 107 1.18 8.28 -2.15
C GLY A 107 0.31 7.62 -3.23
N ILE A 108 0.38 8.15 -4.45
CA ILE A 108 -0.47 7.78 -5.57
C ILE A 108 -0.02 6.46 -6.22
N PRO A 109 -0.86 5.40 -6.20
CA PRO A 109 -0.56 4.13 -6.88
C PRO A 109 -0.88 4.25 -8.39
N SER A 110 -0.08 5.03 -9.11
CA SER A 110 -0.24 5.29 -10.54
C SER A 110 0.86 4.66 -11.39
N GLY A 111 0.73 4.74 -12.72
CA GLY A 111 1.68 4.13 -13.64
C GLY A 111 1.73 2.60 -13.44
N TYR A 112 2.92 2.05 -13.23
CA TYR A 112 3.07 0.62 -12.95
C TYR A 112 2.44 0.17 -11.62
N GLU A 113 2.31 1.07 -10.64
CA GLU A 113 1.72 0.75 -9.33
C GLU A 113 0.20 0.68 -9.35
N TYR A 114 -0.45 1.15 -10.42
CA TYR A 114 -1.89 0.88 -10.62
C TYR A 114 -2.13 -0.63 -10.69
N THR A 115 -1.24 -1.37 -11.36
CA THR A 115 -1.30 -2.83 -11.39
C THR A 115 -1.08 -3.43 -10.00
N SER A 116 -0.15 -2.91 -9.20
CA SER A 116 0.04 -3.33 -7.81
C SER A 116 -1.24 -3.18 -6.99
N LEU A 117 -1.93 -2.05 -7.13
CA LEU A 117 -3.23 -1.82 -6.47
C LEU A 117 -4.26 -2.86 -6.91
N LEU A 118 -4.42 -3.09 -8.21
CA LEU A 118 -5.39 -4.06 -8.74
C LEU A 118 -5.13 -5.49 -8.24
N GLU A 119 -3.88 -5.96 -8.32
CA GLU A 119 -3.54 -7.31 -7.86
C GLU A 119 -3.71 -7.44 -6.35
N THR A 120 -3.32 -6.42 -5.58
CA THR A 120 -3.51 -6.42 -4.13
C THR A 120 -4.98 -6.54 -3.75
N ILE A 121 -5.88 -5.79 -4.42
CA ILE A 121 -7.33 -5.89 -4.19
C ILE A 121 -7.83 -7.32 -4.50
N VAL A 122 -7.39 -7.91 -5.60
CA VAL A 122 -7.76 -9.28 -5.99
C VAL A 122 -7.26 -10.31 -4.97
N GLU A 123 -6.01 -10.20 -4.54
CA GLU A 123 -5.39 -11.11 -3.55
C GLU A 123 -6.12 -11.02 -2.20
N VAL A 124 -6.41 -9.81 -1.73
CA VAL A 124 -7.20 -9.58 -0.51
C VAL A 124 -8.61 -10.15 -0.64
N SER A 125 -9.27 -9.92 -1.78
CA SER A 125 -10.60 -10.45 -2.08
C SER A 125 -10.63 -11.98 -2.04
N ARG A 126 -9.61 -12.64 -2.63
CA ARG A 126 -9.46 -14.10 -2.60
C ARG A 126 -9.04 -14.61 -1.23
N GLY A 127 -8.31 -13.81 -0.46
CA GLY A 127 -7.68 -14.23 0.79
C GLY A 127 -6.61 -15.29 0.57
N GLN A 128 -5.96 -15.28 -0.60
CA GLN A 128 -4.93 -16.24 -0.99
C GLN A 128 -3.79 -15.49 -1.67
N THR A 129 -2.56 -15.86 -1.34
CA THR A 129 -1.35 -15.34 -1.98
C THR A 129 -0.66 -16.40 -2.83
N GLU A 130 0.22 -15.96 -3.72
CA GLU A 130 1.04 -16.80 -4.59
C GLU A 130 2.35 -17.26 -3.92
N LEU A 131 2.58 -16.89 -2.66
CA LEU A 131 3.78 -17.28 -1.90
C LEU A 131 3.92 -18.80 -1.81
N SER A 132 5.17 -19.26 -1.79
CA SER A 132 5.48 -20.68 -1.60
C SER A 132 4.97 -21.18 -0.24
N PRO A 133 4.61 -22.47 -0.13
CA PRO A 133 4.22 -23.06 1.16
C PRO A 133 5.29 -22.91 2.24
N ALA A 134 6.57 -22.94 1.86
CA ALA A 134 7.68 -22.75 2.79
C ALA A 134 7.66 -21.34 3.41
N THR A 135 7.45 -20.31 2.58
CA THR A 135 7.31 -18.93 3.04
C THR A 135 6.09 -18.77 3.94
N LYS A 136 4.92 -19.27 3.54
CA LYS A 136 3.71 -19.19 4.39
C LYS A 136 3.92 -19.83 5.76
N GLU A 137 4.58 -20.98 5.83
CA GLU A 137 4.90 -21.64 7.10
C GLU A 137 5.94 -20.89 7.93
N ALA A 138 6.87 -20.17 7.31
CA ALA A 138 7.80 -19.30 8.02
C ALA A 138 7.08 -18.06 8.60
N LEU A 139 6.21 -17.42 7.83
CA LEU A 139 5.46 -16.23 8.24
C LEU A 139 4.51 -16.50 9.41
N LYS A 140 3.89 -17.70 9.47
CA LYS A 140 3.05 -18.13 10.60
C LYS A 140 3.82 -18.30 11.92
N LYS A 141 5.14 -18.48 11.85
CA LYS A 141 6.00 -18.68 13.04
C LYS A 141 6.55 -17.37 13.58
N LEU A 142 6.30 -16.25 12.92
CA LEU A 142 6.74 -14.94 13.40
C LEU A 142 6.18 -14.68 14.81
N THR A 143 7.04 -14.18 15.67
CA THR A 143 6.70 -13.84 17.07
C THR A 143 6.78 -12.34 17.35
N LYS A 144 7.29 -11.57 16.39
CA LYS A 144 7.46 -10.12 16.48
C LYS A 144 6.94 -9.44 15.23
N GLU A 145 6.54 -8.19 15.39
CA GLU A 145 6.06 -7.34 14.32
C GLU A 145 7.19 -6.98 13.34
N VAL A 146 6.84 -6.94 12.06
CA VAL A 146 7.71 -6.49 10.98
C VAL A 146 6.97 -5.44 10.16
N ASN A 147 7.50 -4.22 10.18
CA ASN A 147 7.09 -3.14 9.30
C ASN A 147 7.97 -3.14 8.06
N ILE A 148 7.35 -3.20 6.88
CA ILE A 148 8.01 -3.20 5.58
C ILE A 148 7.58 -1.95 4.83
N GLN A 149 8.54 -1.15 4.38
CA GLN A 149 8.32 0.04 3.56
C GLN A 149 9.01 -0.16 2.21
N VAL A 150 8.24 -0.23 1.13
CA VAL A 150 8.73 -0.40 -0.23
C VAL A 150 8.65 0.93 -0.96
N PHE A 151 9.79 1.57 -1.18
CA PHE A 151 9.90 2.81 -1.94
C PHE A 151 9.82 2.53 -3.43
N VAL A 152 8.97 3.28 -4.13
CA VAL A 152 8.67 3.11 -5.56
C VAL A 152 8.59 4.45 -6.27
N THR A 153 8.54 4.40 -7.60
CA THR A 153 8.13 5.53 -8.44
C THR A 153 7.15 5.02 -9.51
N PRO A 154 6.20 5.85 -9.99
CA PRO A 154 5.18 5.41 -10.95
C PRO A 154 5.74 4.82 -12.27
N THR A 155 6.97 5.19 -12.63
CA THR A 155 7.62 4.77 -13.88
C THR A 155 8.53 3.54 -13.74
N CYS A 156 8.65 2.97 -12.54
CA CYS A 156 9.52 1.84 -12.24
C CYS A 156 8.84 0.51 -12.60
N PRO A 157 9.29 -0.23 -13.64
CA PRO A 157 8.64 -1.47 -14.07
C PRO A 157 8.88 -2.65 -13.12
N TYR A 158 9.87 -2.56 -12.24
CA TYR A 158 10.24 -3.62 -11.30
C TYR A 158 9.60 -3.43 -9.91
N CYS A 159 9.11 -2.24 -9.61
CA CYS A 159 8.54 -1.88 -8.32
C CYS A 159 7.30 -2.71 -7.95
N PRO A 160 6.39 -3.03 -8.90
CA PRO A 160 5.23 -3.87 -8.59
C PRO A 160 5.58 -5.23 -8.01
N MET A 161 6.73 -5.81 -8.42
CA MET A 161 7.15 -7.11 -7.91
C MET A 161 7.48 -7.05 -6.42
N ALA A 162 8.19 -6.02 -5.98
CA ALA A 162 8.56 -5.84 -4.57
C ALA A 162 7.34 -5.49 -3.71
N VAL A 163 6.46 -4.62 -4.22
CA VAL A 163 5.23 -4.20 -3.53
C VAL A 163 4.29 -5.39 -3.35
N ARG A 164 4.00 -6.13 -4.43
CA ARG A 164 3.15 -7.34 -4.35
C ARG A 164 3.71 -8.36 -3.37
N LEU A 165 5.02 -8.62 -3.42
CA LEU A 165 5.64 -9.56 -2.49
C LEU A 165 5.48 -9.15 -1.03
N ALA A 166 5.70 -7.86 -0.72
CA ALA A 166 5.49 -7.32 0.62
C ALA A 166 4.02 -7.42 1.07
N HIS A 167 3.08 -7.04 0.20
CA HIS A 167 1.64 -7.09 0.49
C HIS A 167 1.13 -8.52 0.68
N GLN A 168 1.61 -9.48 -0.10
CA GLN A 168 1.30 -10.89 0.10
C GLN A 168 1.81 -11.38 1.46
N MET A 169 3.01 -10.99 1.89
CA MET A 169 3.51 -11.35 3.22
C MET A 169 2.67 -10.74 4.35
N ALA A 170 2.19 -9.50 4.20
CA ALA A 170 1.23 -8.87 5.12
C ALA A 170 -0.10 -9.63 5.16
N LEU A 171 -0.63 -10.03 4.01
CA LEU A 171 -1.89 -10.79 3.94
C LEU A 171 -1.80 -12.17 4.62
N GLU A 172 -0.62 -12.79 4.66
CA GLU A 172 -0.40 -14.11 5.27
C GLU A 172 -0.01 -14.04 6.76
N SER A 173 0.27 -12.86 7.32
CA SER A 173 0.64 -12.72 8.74
C SER A 173 0.18 -11.39 9.36
N PRO A 174 -0.60 -11.43 10.45
CA PRO A 174 -1.08 -10.22 11.13
C PRO A 174 0.05 -9.44 11.83
N LEU A 175 1.25 -10.02 11.93
CA LEU A 175 2.43 -9.35 12.49
C LEU A 175 3.18 -8.53 11.44
N ILE A 176 2.76 -8.56 10.17
CA ILE A 176 3.40 -7.82 9.11
C ILE A 176 2.53 -6.66 8.68
N THR A 177 3.09 -5.46 8.72
CA THR A 177 2.54 -4.30 8.03
C THR A 177 3.42 -4.00 6.82
N ALA A 178 2.84 -3.95 5.63
CA ALA A 178 3.56 -3.68 4.39
C ALA A 178 2.99 -2.44 3.70
N SER A 179 3.89 -1.50 3.40
CA SER A 179 3.55 -0.18 2.88
C SER A 179 4.27 0.08 1.57
N MET A 180 3.53 0.36 0.50
CA MET A 180 4.09 1.05 -0.67
C MET A 180 4.30 2.53 -0.33
N ILE A 181 5.43 3.11 -0.70
CA ILE A 181 5.72 4.55 -0.54
C ILE A 181 6.14 5.14 -1.88
N GLU A 182 5.37 6.09 -2.41
CA GLU A 182 5.79 6.86 -3.58
C GLU A 182 6.90 7.84 -3.17
N ALA A 183 8.12 7.60 -3.66
CA ALA A 183 9.32 8.26 -3.16
C ALA A 183 9.35 9.79 -3.42
N SER A 184 8.67 10.26 -4.47
CA SER A 184 8.64 11.65 -4.90
C SER A 184 7.72 12.51 -4.03
N GLU A 185 6.66 11.91 -3.48
CA GLU A 185 5.72 12.53 -2.54
C GLU A 185 6.26 12.61 -1.12
N PHE A 186 7.21 11.73 -0.77
CA PHE A 186 7.83 11.69 0.56
C PHE A 186 9.36 11.91 0.49
N PRO A 187 9.84 13.08 0.01
CA PRO A 187 11.27 13.33 -0.17
C PRO A 187 12.07 13.28 1.14
N GLU A 188 11.46 13.64 2.27
CA GLU A 188 12.11 13.54 3.59
C GLU A 188 12.38 12.09 3.98
N LEU A 189 11.45 11.17 3.70
CA LEU A 189 11.65 9.74 3.92
C LEU A 189 12.68 9.17 2.96
N SER A 190 12.60 9.56 1.68
CA SER A 190 13.60 9.19 0.68
C SER A 190 15.01 9.63 1.10
N GLN A 191 15.15 10.82 1.69
CA GLN A 191 16.42 11.29 2.24
C GLN A 191 16.83 10.50 3.50
N LYS A 192 15.89 10.25 4.43
CA LYS A 192 16.14 9.51 5.68
C LYS A 192 16.74 8.13 5.43
N TYR A 193 16.23 7.40 4.44
CA TYR A 193 16.67 6.04 4.12
C TYR A 193 17.63 5.95 2.93
N ASP A 194 18.18 7.08 2.48
CA ASP A 194 19.12 7.17 1.35
C ASP A 194 18.59 6.44 0.11
N VAL A 195 17.37 6.77 -0.29
CA VAL A 195 16.68 6.19 -1.44
C VAL A 195 17.19 6.86 -2.71
N MET A 196 18.24 6.27 -3.28
CA MET A 196 18.86 6.72 -4.54
C MET A 196 18.31 5.98 -5.77
N GLY A 197 17.60 4.87 -5.57
CA GLY A 197 17.00 4.04 -6.60
C GLY A 197 15.85 3.20 -6.04
N VAL A 198 14.98 2.73 -6.94
CA VAL A 198 13.77 1.97 -6.61
C VAL A 198 13.66 0.69 -7.47
N PRO A 199 13.01 -0.38 -6.98
CA PRO A 199 12.42 -0.48 -5.64
C PRO A 199 13.49 -0.61 -4.55
N LYS A 200 13.22 -0.04 -3.38
CA LYS A 200 14.03 -0.21 -2.18
C LYS A 200 13.11 -0.52 -1.00
N SER A 201 13.27 -1.70 -0.41
CA SER A 201 12.52 -2.14 0.76
C SER A 201 13.31 -1.86 2.04
N ILE A 202 12.65 -1.30 3.04
CA ILE A 202 13.17 -1.06 4.38
C ILE A 202 12.35 -1.90 5.37
N PHE A 203 13.01 -2.67 6.23
CA PHE A 203 12.38 -3.53 7.22
C PHE A 203 12.75 -3.03 8.63
N ASN A 204 11.74 -2.77 9.47
CA ASN A 204 11.91 -2.27 10.84
C ASN A 204 12.93 -1.13 10.91
N GLU A 205 12.80 -0.14 10.02
CA GLU A 205 13.62 1.08 9.93
C GLU A 205 15.13 0.89 9.62
N THR A 206 15.64 -0.34 9.57
CA THR A 206 17.08 -0.60 9.70
C THR A 206 17.65 -1.51 8.63
N ILE A 207 16.94 -2.58 8.26
CA ILE A 207 17.39 -3.53 7.25
C ILE A 207 16.92 -3.00 5.90
N THR A 208 17.79 -3.03 4.89
CA THR A 208 17.49 -2.52 3.55
C THR A 208 17.71 -3.58 2.50
N LEU A 209 16.88 -3.57 1.46
CA LEU A 209 16.97 -4.46 0.31
C LEU A 209 16.70 -3.68 -0.96
N GLU A 210 17.61 -3.74 -1.93
CA GLU A 210 17.49 -3.02 -3.19
C GLU A 210 17.08 -3.95 -4.33
N GLY A 211 16.22 -3.44 -5.22
CA GLY A 211 15.76 -4.14 -6.40
C GLY A 211 14.64 -5.15 -6.13
N ALA A 212 14.07 -5.66 -7.23
CA ALA A 212 13.18 -6.80 -7.18
C ALA A 212 14.01 -8.08 -7.03
N VAL A 213 13.82 -8.80 -5.93
CA VAL A 213 14.57 -10.02 -5.61
C VAL A 213 13.64 -11.23 -5.57
N PRO A 214 14.19 -12.46 -5.62
CA PRO A 214 13.42 -13.68 -5.38
C PRO A 214 12.73 -13.70 -4.01
N GLU A 215 11.62 -14.43 -3.91
CA GLU A 215 10.80 -14.58 -2.70
C GLU A 215 11.63 -15.00 -1.48
N GLU A 216 12.55 -15.95 -1.67
CA GLU A 216 13.36 -16.52 -0.60
C GLU A 216 14.30 -15.46 0.00
N VAL A 217 14.90 -14.63 -0.85
CA VAL A 217 15.80 -13.54 -0.42
C VAL A 217 15.04 -12.48 0.35
N TYR A 218 13.81 -12.18 -0.07
CA TYR A 218 12.95 -11.22 0.62
C TYR A 218 12.52 -11.75 1.99
N LEU A 219 12.11 -13.02 2.06
CA LEU A 219 11.72 -13.68 3.31
C LEU A 219 12.88 -13.68 4.32
N GLU A 220 14.11 -13.91 3.89
CA GLU A 220 15.27 -13.82 4.78
C GLU A 220 15.37 -12.47 5.49
N GLN A 221 15.05 -11.36 4.81
CA GLN A 221 15.07 -10.03 5.43
C GLN A 221 13.93 -9.85 6.43
N VAL A 222 12.74 -10.38 6.13
CA VAL A 222 11.61 -10.40 7.07
C VAL A 222 11.97 -11.17 8.33
N LEU A 223 12.56 -12.36 8.19
CA LEU A 223 12.99 -13.18 9.33
C LEU A 223 14.08 -12.50 10.16
N LYS A 224 15.08 -11.88 9.51
CA LYS A 224 16.09 -11.05 10.17
C LYS A 224 15.46 -9.89 10.94
N ALA A 225 14.50 -9.19 10.33
CA ALA A 225 13.79 -8.07 10.96
C ALA A 225 12.97 -8.49 12.18
N ALA A 226 12.39 -9.70 12.15
CA ALA A 226 11.72 -10.31 13.29
C ALA A 226 12.69 -10.80 14.39
N GLY A 227 13.99 -10.81 14.13
CA GLY A 227 15.02 -11.33 15.04
C GLY A 227 15.02 -12.85 15.14
N GLU A 228 14.49 -13.54 14.13
CA GLU A 228 14.57 -14.99 13.99
C GLU A 228 15.95 -15.35 13.40
N GLN A 229 16.57 -16.44 13.87
CA GLN A 229 17.85 -16.89 13.32
C GLN A 229 17.64 -17.46 11.92
N VAL A 230 18.20 -16.79 10.91
CA VAL A 230 18.30 -17.34 9.55
C VAL A 230 19.44 -18.37 9.57
N SER A 231 19.08 -19.65 9.61
CA SER A 231 20.02 -20.79 9.59
C SER A 231 20.45 -21.16 8.18
#